data_AF-A0A7J9ZSW1-F1
#
_entry.id   AF-A0A7J9ZSW1-F1
#
_cell.length_a   1.000
_cell.length_b   1.000
_cell.length_c   1.000
_cell.angle_alpha   90.00
_cell.angle_beta   90.00
_cell.angle_gamma   90.00
#
_symmetry.space_group_name_H-M   'P 1'
#
loop_
_entity.id
_entity.type
_entity.pdbx_description
1 polymer ?
#
loop_
_entity_poly.entity_id
_entity_poly.type
_entity_poly.pdbx_seq_one_letter_code
_entity_poly.pdbx_strand_id
1 'polypeptide(L)'
;MTAWAFPEGRSGLRGRLGLASAVGTAHPETRFTARLPSSVEGLCFDASFDVVWARTGGGENANLEAMVLRHLYEVARRVTATEPVTQAEAVQARLNVVLGVPAAVDGGQVTLVRARAILTVDSASREQMRAYEEMAREASMERARRERDLERWRYLADVVFSDPALARMWWLDGHPERLPELARMDPIFDRLVEISRTDPDDYQPYDDTGEYTAGDYADEGDHAG
;
A
#
# COMPACT_ATOMS: atom_id res chain seq x y z
N MET A 1 -53.84 -54.72 -30.94
CA MET A 1 -53.52 -53.75 -29.88
C MET A 1 -53.68 -52.37 -30.48
N THR A 2 -54.93 -51.97 -30.75
CA THR A 2 -55.82 -51.12 -29.94
C THR A 2 -55.52 -49.64 -30.11
N ALA A 3 -56.36 -49.02 -30.95
CA ALA A 3 -56.54 -47.59 -31.13
C ALA A 3 -57.24 -46.95 -29.91
N TRP A 4 -57.76 -45.73 -30.10
CA TRP A 4 -58.63 -44.91 -29.24
C TRP A 4 -57.88 -43.91 -28.34
N ALA A 5 -58.37 -42.70 -28.08
CA ALA A 5 -59.33 -41.78 -28.70
C ALA A 5 -59.27 -40.52 -27.82
N PHE A 6 -59.44 -39.35 -28.44
CA PHE A 6 -59.68 -38.08 -27.73
C PHE A 6 -61.05 -38.10 -27.02
N PRO A 7 -61.23 -37.31 -25.94
CA PRO A 7 -62.49 -36.59 -25.81
C PRO A 7 -62.29 -35.09 -25.58
N GLU A 8 -63.01 -34.30 -26.35
CA GLU A 8 -63.32 -32.90 -26.03
C GLU A 8 -64.26 -32.84 -24.82
N GLY A 9 -63.99 -31.90 -23.91
CA GLY A 9 -64.90 -31.49 -22.84
C GLY A 9 -64.82 -29.97 -22.67
N ARG A 10 -65.90 -29.28 -23.05
CA ARG A 10 -66.05 -27.82 -23.08
C ARG A 10 -66.31 -27.19 -21.69
N SER A 11 -65.89 -25.93 -21.60
CA SER A 11 -66.57 -24.79 -20.96
C SER A 11 -66.42 -24.56 -19.45
N GLY A 12 -65.92 -23.36 -19.15
CA GLY A 12 -66.45 -22.52 -18.09
C GLY A 12 -65.55 -22.40 -16.87
N LEU A 13 -64.78 -21.30 -16.80
CA LEU A 13 -64.77 -20.40 -15.65
C LEU A 13 -63.98 -19.14 -16.02
N ARG A 14 -64.71 -18.02 -16.15
CA ARG A 14 -64.15 -16.68 -16.02
C ARG A 14 -63.53 -16.57 -14.63
N GLY A 15 -62.22 -16.70 -14.55
CA GLY A 15 -61.42 -16.37 -13.37
C GLY A 15 -60.59 -15.14 -13.66
N ARG A 16 -61.19 -13.97 -13.47
CA ARG A 16 -60.52 -12.67 -13.42
C ARG A 16 -59.53 -12.71 -12.24
N LEU A 17 -58.25 -12.94 -12.51
CA LEU A 17 -57.18 -12.73 -11.54
C LEU A 17 -56.27 -11.65 -12.10
N GLY A 18 -56.13 -10.61 -11.29
CA GLY A 18 -55.59 -9.32 -11.67
C GLY A 18 -54.24 -9.47 -12.36
N LEU A 19 -54.08 -8.68 -13.41
CA LEU A 19 -52.82 -8.01 -13.64
C LEU A 19 -52.42 -7.41 -12.29
N ALA A 20 -51.52 -8.08 -11.57
CA ALA A 20 -50.72 -7.39 -10.58
C ALA A 20 -49.98 -6.34 -11.42
N SER A 21 -50.52 -5.13 -11.45
CA SER A 21 -49.71 -3.96 -11.70
C SER A 21 -48.54 -4.10 -10.73
N ALA A 22 -47.38 -4.49 -11.26
CA ALA A 22 -46.13 -4.05 -10.68
C ALA A 22 -46.21 -2.53 -10.76
N VAL A 23 -46.81 -1.94 -9.72
CA VAL A 23 -46.57 -0.55 -9.37
C VAL A 23 -45.07 -0.52 -9.20
N GLY A 24 -44.35 -0.09 -10.23
CA GLY A 24 -42.94 0.20 -10.12
C GLY A 24 -42.87 1.27 -9.06
N THR A 25 -42.55 0.89 -7.83
CA THR A 25 -42.18 1.84 -6.79
C THR A 25 -40.97 2.57 -7.36
N ALA A 26 -41.19 3.81 -7.80
CA ALA A 26 -40.13 4.67 -8.26
C ALA A 26 -39.18 4.87 -7.07
N HIS A 27 -38.05 4.18 -7.12
CA HIS A 27 -37.00 4.32 -6.13
C HIS A 27 -36.27 5.63 -6.43
N PRO A 28 -36.05 6.52 -5.44
CA PRO A 28 -35.25 7.71 -5.63
C PRO A 28 -33.86 7.35 -6.18
N GLU A 29 -33.44 8.10 -7.21
CA GLU A 29 -32.10 8.04 -7.78
C GLU A 29 -31.34 9.30 -7.36
N THR A 30 -30.18 9.11 -6.74
CA THR A 30 -29.30 10.19 -6.29
C THR A 30 -27.95 10.04 -6.98
N ARG A 31 -27.40 11.15 -7.47
CA ARG A 31 -26.04 11.25 -7.99
C ARG A 31 -25.23 12.21 -7.14
N PHE A 32 -24.01 11.82 -6.78
CA PHE A 32 -23.09 12.70 -6.09
C PHE A 32 -21.64 12.42 -6.46
N THR A 33 -20.79 13.41 -6.24
CA THR A 33 -19.34 13.29 -6.43
C THR A 33 -18.62 13.47 -5.09
N ALA A 34 -17.49 12.80 -4.93
CA ALA A 34 -16.65 12.91 -3.74
C ALA A 34 -15.18 12.69 -4.08
N ARG A 35 -14.30 13.34 -3.31
CA ARG A 35 -12.87 13.01 -3.31
C ARG A 35 -12.60 11.93 -2.26
N LEU A 36 -11.98 10.84 -2.69
CA LEU A 36 -11.65 9.69 -1.87
C LEU A 36 -10.13 9.62 -1.67
N PRO A 37 -9.64 9.29 -0.46
CA PRO A 37 -8.21 9.18 -0.21
C PRO A 37 -7.60 7.98 -0.95
N SER A 38 -6.32 8.12 -1.31
CA SER A 38 -5.43 7.06 -1.77
C SER A 38 -4.58 6.53 -0.62
N SER A 39 -3.88 5.41 -0.81
CA SER A 39 -2.81 4.94 0.08
C SER A 39 -1.59 5.86 0.11
N VAL A 40 -1.46 6.74 -0.90
CA VAL A 40 -0.35 7.69 -1.02
C VAL A 40 -0.81 9.06 -0.56
N GLU A 41 -0.10 9.61 0.41
CA GLU A 41 -0.39 10.91 1.01
C GLU A 41 -0.42 12.01 -0.07
N GLY A 42 -1.40 12.91 0.03
CA GLY A 42 -1.58 14.01 -0.92
C GLY A 42 -2.28 13.62 -2.23
N LEU A 43 -2.48 12.34 -2.53
CA LEU A 43 -3.19 11.88 -3.73
C LEU A 43 -4.62 11.43 -3.41
N CYS A 44 -5.54 11.69 -4.34
CA CYS A 44 -6.96 11.36 -4.20
C CYS A 44 -7.52 10.74 -5.48
N PHE A 45 -8.59 9.96 -5.33
CA PHE A 45 -9.48 9.58 -6.41
C PHE A 45 -10.65 10.55 -6.48
N ASP A 46 -11.03 10.95 -7.67
CA ASP A 46 -12.29 11.64 -7.93
C ASP A 46 -13.36 10.58 -8.24
N ALA A 47 -14.37 10.48 -7.39
CA ALA A 47 -15.42 9.49 -7.50
C ALA A 47 -16.75 10.13 -7.87
N SER A 48 -17.47 9.50 -8.80
CA SER A 48 -18.86 9.80 -9.13
C SER A 48 -19.71 8.59 -8.82
N PHE A 49 -20.82 8.79 -8.12
CA PHE A 49 -21.71 7.72 -7.69
C PHE A 49 -23.11 7.90 -8.29
N ASP A 50 -23.66 6.80 -8.81
CA ASP A 50 -25.06 6.67 -9.19
C ASP A 50 -25.74 5.68 -8.24
N VAL A 51 -26.79 6.12 -7.54
CA VAL A 51 -27.38 5.37 -6.41
C VAL A 51 -28.89 5.31 -6.54
N VAL A 52 -29.44 4.12 -6.36
CA VAL A 52 -30.87 3.88 -6.22
C VAL A 52 -31.13 3.31 -4.83
N TRP A 53 -32.02 3.94 -4.07
CA TRP A 53 -32.33 3.55 -2.70
C TRP A 53 -33.83 3.54 -2.44
N ALA A 54 -34.26 2.83 -1.41
CA ALA A 54 -35.65 2.71 -1.02
C ALA A 54 -35.79 2.97 0.49
N ARG A 55 -36.80 3.74 0.87
CA ARG A 55 -37.18 3.82 2.29
C ARG A 55 -37.81 2.50 2.71
N THR A 56 -37.32 1.92 3.80
CA THR A 56 -37.79 0.61 4.29
C THR A 56 -38.33 0.72 5.72
N GLY A 57 -37.90 1.71 6.50
CA GLY A 57 -38.36 1.94 7.88
C GLY A 57 -39.27 3.16 8.06
N GLY A 58 -40.01 3.13 9.18
CA GLY A 58 -40.90 4.21 9.64
C GLY A 58 -40.25 5.07 10.73
N GLY A 59 -39.25 5.89 10.37
CA GLY A 59 -38.68 6.92 11.27
C GLY A 59 -39.02 8.35 10.79
N GLU A 60 -39.29 9.28 11.71
CA GLU A 60 -39.59 10.68 11.37
C GLU A 60 -38.33 11.49 11.04
N ASN A 61 -38.44 12.39 10.04
CA ASN A 61 -37.56 13.54 9.77
C ASN A 61 -36.03 13.35 9.73
N ALA A 62 -35.53 12.15 9.41
CA ALA A 62 -34.13 11.98 9.04
C ALA A 62 -33.91 12.33 7.56
N ASN A 63 -32.83 13.07 7.24
CA ASN A 63 -32.39 13.28 5.86
C ASN A 63 -31.82 11.95 5.31
N LEU A 64 -32.74 11.09 4.83
CA LEU A 64 -32.43 9.74 4.36
C LEU A 64 -31.41 9.73 3.22
N GLU A 65 -31.46 10.74 2.35
CA GLU A 65 -30.48 10.90 1.29
C GLU A 65 -29.07 11.13 1.88
N ALA A 66 -28.92 12.09 2.79
CA ALA A 66 -27.63 12.34 3.44
C ALA A 66 -27.08 11.11 4.18
N MET A 67 -27.95 10.26 4.73
CA MET A 67 -27.55 9.00 5.36
C MET A 67 -26.99 7.99 4.35
N VAL A 68 -27.65 7.85 3.20
CA VAL A 68 -27.17 7.02 2.09
C VAL A 68 -25.82 7.53 1.58
N LEU A 69 -25.71 8.84 1.37
CA LEU A 69 -24.48 9.48 0.90
C LEU A 69 -23.32 9.26 1.87
N ARG A 70 -23.55 9.46 3.18
CA ARG A 70 -22.54 9.21 4.22
C ARG A 70 -22.10 7.76 4.23
N HIS A 71 -23.05 6.82 4.21
CA HIS A 71 -22.74 5.38 4.20
C HIS A 71 -21.88 5.00 2.99
N LEU A 72 -22.26 5.46 1.79
CA LEU A 72 -21.51 5.20 0.57
C LEU A 72 -20.12 5.81 0.59
N TYR A 73 -19.99 7.04 1.08
CA TYR A 73 -18.70 7.69 1.23
C TYR A 73 -17.79 6.89 2.18
N GLU A 74 -18.31 6.43 3.33
CA GLU A 74 -17.53 5.66 4.28
C GLU A 74 -17.08 4.31 3.73
N VAL A 75 -17.97 3.59 3.04
CA VAL A 75 -17.63 2.32 2.37
C VAL A 75 -16.57 2.56 1.31
N ALA A 76 -16.76 3.56 0.45
CA ALA A 76 -15.81 3.89 -0.60
C ALA A 76 -14.44 4.31 -0.03
N ARG A 77 -14.43 5.16 0.99
CA ARG A 77 -13.21 5.58 1.69
C ARG A 77 -12.42 4.40 2.24
N ARG A 78 -13.08 3.42 2.88
CA ARG A 78 -12.41 2.22 3.41
C ARG A 78 -11.74 1.41 2.30
N VAL A 79 -12.37 1.34 1.13
CA VAL A 79 -11.85 0.61 -0.03
C VAL A 79 -10.69 1.35 -0.69
N THR A 80 -10.76 2.68 -0.85
CA THR A 80 -9.74 3.43 -1.60
C THR A 80 -8.52 3.81 -0.77
N ALA A 81 -8.66 3.98 0.55
CA ALA A 81 -7.57 4.43 1.42
C ALA A 81 -6.37 3.47 1.49
N THR A 82 -6.55 2.22 1.08
CA THR A 82 -5.47 1.21 1.07
C THR A 82 -4.85 1.01 -0.30
N GLU A 83 -5.31 1.74 -1.32
CA GLU A 83 -4.95 1.49 -2.71
C GLU A 83 -4.31 2.70 -3.37
N PRO A 84 -3.29 2.49 -4.23
CA PRO A 84 -2.66 3.56 -4.97
C PRO A 84 -3.52 4.02 -6.16
N VAL A 85 -3.39 5.29 -6.52
CA VAL A 85 -4.11 5.88 -7.67
C VAL A 85 -3.79 5.24 -9.02
N THR A 86 -2.66 4.56 -9.16
CA THR A 86 -2.27 3.82 -10.38
C THR A 86 -3.15 2.60 -10.64
N GLN A 87 -3.84 2.08 -9.62
CA GLN A 87 -4.74 0.92 -9.75
C GLN A 87 -6.22 1.30 -9.88
N ALA A 88 -6.53 2.53 -10.31
CA ALA A 88 -7.89 3.07 -10.33
C ALA A 88 -8.95 2.13 -10.95
N GLU A 89 -8.63 1.43 -12.04
CA GLU A 89 -9.57 0.49 -12.67
C GLU A 89 -9.88 -0.72 -11.78
N ALA A 90 -8.85 -1.30 -11.16
CA ALA A 90 -9.01 -2.44 -10.25
C ALA A 90 -9.75 -2.02 -8.97
N VAL A 91 -9.42 -0.84 -8.43
CA VAL A 91 -10.10 -0.26 -7.26
C VAL A 91 -11.57 0.01 -7.59
N GLN A 92 -11.88 0.54 -8.78
CA GLN A 92 -13.25 0.76 -9.22
C GLN A 92 -14.03 -0.55 -9.33
N ALA A 93 -13.42 -1.59 -9.89
CA ALA A 93 -14.06 -2.91 -9.98
C ALA A 93 -14.38 -3.47 -8.57
N ARG A 94 -13.41 -3.41 -7.66
CA ARG A 94 -13.60 -3.85 -6.26
C ARG A 94 -14.67 -3.03 -5.54
N LEU A 95 -14.64 -1.71 -5.69
CA LEU A 95 -15.64 -0.81 -5.11
C LEU A 95 -17.04 -1.17 -5.62
N ASN A 96 -17.20 -1.39 -6.92
CA ASN A 96 -18.49 -1.78 -7.51
C ASN A 96 -18.97 -3.17 -7.07
N VAL A 97 -18.08 -4.11 -6.76
CA VAL A 97 -18.48 -5.39 -6.14
C VAL A 97 -19.06 -5.16 -4.74
N VAL A 98 -18.41 -4.32 -3.92
CA VAL A 98 -18.90 -4.00 -2.57
C VAL A 98 -20.21 -3.23 -2.61
N LEU A 99 -20.34 -2.25 -3.52
CA LEU A 99 -21.53 -1.44 -3.69
C LEU A 99 -22.70 -2.15 -4.39
N GLY A 100 -22.41 -3.23 -5.11
CA GLY A 100 -23.40 -4.02 -5.84
C GLY A 100 -24.27 -4.92 -4.96
N VAL A 101 -23.90 -5.10 -3.68
CA VAL A 101 -24.68 -5.88 -2.72
C VAL A 101 -25.72 -4.97 -2.06
N PRO A 102 -27.03 -5.28 -2.16
CA PRO A 102 -28.05 -4.53 -1.45
C PRO A 102 -27.79 -4.55 0.07
N ALA A 103 -27.81 -3.37 0.69
CA ALA A 103 -27.45 -3.22 2.09
C ALA A 103 -28.48 -2.36 2.83
N ALA A 104 -28.81 -2.75 4.06
CA ALA A 104 -29.58 -1.93 4.98
C ALA A 104 -28.67 -0.84 5.57
N VAL A 105 -29.11 0.40 5.47
CA VAL A 105 -28.41 1.58 6.00
C VAL A 105 -29.09 2.03 7.29
N ASP A 106 -28.27 2.32 8.30
CA ASP A 106 -28.65 2.90 9.60
C ASP A 106 -29.85 2.20 10.26
N GLY A 107 -29.66 0.95 10.68
CA GLY A 107 -30.69 0.18 11.39
C GLY A 107 -31.88 -0.26 10.52
N GLY A 108 -31.79 -0.14 9.19
CA GLY A 108 -32.83 -0.59 8.25
C GLY A 108 -33.87 0.47 7.87
N GLN A 109 -33.60 1.74 8.17
CA GLN A 109 -34.48 2.83 7.73
C GLN A 109 -34.46 3.01 6.20
N VAL A 110 -33.32 2.75 5.58
CA VAL A 110 -33.11 2.80 4.13
C VAL A 110 -32.47 1.51 3.66
N THR A 111 -32.90 1.00 2.50
CA THR A 111 -32.21 -0.08 1.80
C THR A 111 -31.59 0.46 0.53
N LEU A 112 -30.30 0.21 0.36
CA LEU A 112 -29.59 0.48 -0.87
C LEU A 112 -29.96 -0.60 -1.89
N VAL A 113 -30.59 -0.21 -2.99
CA VAL A 113 -31.07 -1.14 -4.02
C VAL A 113 -29.98 -1.40 -5.04
N ARG A 114 -29.28 -0.35 -5.45
CA ARG A 114 -28.18 -0.40 -6.41
C ARG A 114 -27.27 0.81 -6.20
N ALA A 115 -25.96 0.61 -6.17
CA ALA A 115 -25.00 1.70 -6.32
C ALA A 115 -23.93 1.32 -7.33
N ARG A 116 -23.46 2.33 -8.05
CA ARG A 116 -22.31 2.22 -8.95
C ARG A 116 -21.41 3.43 -8.73
N ALA A 117 -20.10 3.19 -8.70
CA ALA A 117 -19.08 4.20 -8.65
C ALA A 117 -18.23 4.18 -9.92
N ILE A 118 -17.87 5.37 -10.39
CA ILE A 118 -16.87 5.63 -11.40
C ILE A 118 -15.72 6.37 -10.71
N LEU A 119 -14.51 5.85 -10.83
CA LEU A 119 -13.30 6.46 -10.30
C LEU A 119 -12.49 7.06 -11.44
N THR A 120 -12.11 8.32 -11.26
CA THR A 120 -11.18 9.03 -12.12
C THR A 120 -10.02 9.54 -11.29
N VAL A 121 -8.88 9.74 -11.94
CA VAL A 121 -7.69 10.32 -11.32
C VAL A 121 -7.24 11.44 -12.24
N ASP A 122 -6.98 12.61 -11.66
CA ASP A 122 -6.43 13.74 -12.39
C ASP A 122 -5.07 13.40 -13.03
N SER A 123 -4.79 13.97 -14.20
CA SER A 123 -3.55 13.69 -14.93
C SER A 123 -2.30 14.08 -14.15
N ALA A 124 -2.32 15.20 -13.41
CA ALA A 124 -1.18 15.61 -12.60
C ALA A 124 -0.96 14.64 -11.43
N SER A 125 -2.04 14.13 -10.83
CA SER A 125 -1.94 13.10 -9.79
C SER A 125 -1.36 11.78 -10.32
N ARG A 126 -1.68 11.39 -11.57
CA ARG A 126 -1.06 10.22 -12.21
C ARG A 126 0.43 10.42 -12.48
N GLU A 127 0.82 11.60 -12.93
CA GLU A 127 2.23 11.93 -13.19
C GLU A 127 3.04 11.96 -11.89
N GLN A 128 2.50 12.57 -10.83
CA GLN A 128 3.12 12.57 -9.50
C GLN A 128 3.31 11.16 -8.96
N MET A 129 2.31 10.29 -9.10
CA MET A 129 2.43 8.90 -8.66
C MET A 129 3.50 8.13 -9.44
N ARG A 130 3.58 8.34 -10.76
CA ARG A 130 4.64 7.72 -11.58
C ARG A 130 6.04 8.19 -11.16
N ALA A 131 6.20 9.49 -10.87
CA ALA A 131 7.45 10.02 -10.38
C ALA A 131 7.82 9.42 -9.00
N TYR A 132 6.83 9.27 -8.12
CA TYR A 132 7.02 8.62 -6.82
C TYR A 132 7.42 7.14 -6.97
N GLU A 133 6.74 6.38 -7.83
CA GLU A 133 7.07 4.98 -8.12
C GLU A 133 8.49 4.84 -8.67
N GLU A 134 8.91 5.75 -9.54
CA GLU A 134 10.27 5.76 -10.10
C GLU A 134 11.32 6.05 -9.01
N MET A 135 11.10 7.06 -8.18
CA MET A 135 11.99 7.37 -7.05
C MET A 135 12.06 6.20 -6.06
N ALA A 136 10.94 5.56 -5.76
CA ALA A 136 10.89 4.39 -4.88
C ALA A 136 11.67 3.21 -5.50
N ARG A 137 11.55 3.01 -6.81
CA ARG A 137 12.29 1.99 -7.56
C ARG A 137 13.79 2.26 -7.51
N GLU A 138 14.24 3.47 -7.80
CA GLU A 138 15.64 3.87 -7.74
C GLU A 138 16.21 3.68 -6.33
N ALA A 139 15.51 4.15 -5.30
CA ALA A 139 15.92 3.97 -3.90
C ALA A 139 16.02 2.49 -3.51
N SER A 140 15.10 1.64 -4.00
CA SER A 140 15.14 0.20 -3.75
C SER A 140 16.36 -0.46 -4.40
N MET A 141 16.70 -0.04 -5.63
CA MET A 141 17.88 -0.52 -6.35
C MET A 141 19.17 -0.10 -5.64
N GLU A 142 19.24 1.15 -5.19
CA GLU A 142 20.40 1.67 -4.50
C GLU A 142 20.60 1.00 -3.13
N ARG A 143 19.52 0.74 -2.40
CA ARG A 143 19.58 -0.05 -1.17
C ARG A 143 20.08 -1.47 -1.44
N ALA A 144 19.57 -2.12 -2.49
CA ALA A 144 20.00 -3.46 -2.86
C ALA A 144 21.47 -3.51 -3.31
N ARG A 145 21.98 -2.45 -3.96
CA ARG A 145 23.40 -2.32 -4.30
C ARG A 145 24.26 -2.19 -3.04
N ARG A 146 23.92 -1.26 -2.15
CA ARG A 146 24.63 -1.07 -0.88
C ARG A 146 24.65 -2.34 -0.03
N GLU A 147 23.54 -3.07 0.03
CA GLU A 147 23.50 -4.34 0.75
C GLU A 147 24.46 -5.39 0.15
N ARG A 148 24.48 -5.52 -1.17
CA ARG A 148 25.42 -6.41 -1.86
C ARG A 148 26.87 -5.99 -1.66
N ASP A 149 27.15 -4.69 -1.68
CA ASP A 149 28.50 -4.19 -1.43
C ASP A 149 28.92 -4.50 0.01
N LEU A 150 28.07 -4.23 1.00
CA LEU A 150 28.33 -4.56 2.41
C LEU A 150 28.53 -6.06 2.62
N GLU A 151 27.71 -6.90 2.01
CA GLU A 151 27.85 -8.36 2.07
C GLU A 151 29.18 -8.79 1.46
N ARG A 152 29.58 -8.19 0.33
CA ARG A 152 30.87 -8.43 -0.30
C ARG A 152 32.02 -8.00 0.62
N TRP A 153 31.97 -6.80 1.19
CA TRP A 153 33.00 -6.31 2.11
C TRP A 153 33.14 -7.21 3.33
N ARG A 154 32.02 -7.65 3.91
CA ARG A 154 32.02 -8.57 5.03
C ARG A 154 32.62 -9.93 4.66
N TYR A 155 32.27 -10.47 3.49
CA TYR A 155 32.88 -11.70 2.99
C TYR A 155 34.41 -11.54 2.81
N LEU A 156 34.86 -10.39 2.30
CA LEU A 156 36.29 -10.12 2.17
C LEU A 156 36.99 -10.08 3.53
N ALA A 157 36.42 -9.37 4.51
CA ALA A 157 36.99 -9.25 5.84
C ALA A 157 37.00 -10.60 6.58
N ASP A 158 35.85 -11.27 6.67
CA ASP A 158 35.65 -12.43 7.53
C ASP A 158 36.21 -13.73 6.94
N VAL A 159 36.24 -13.84 5.61
CA VAL A 159 36.63 -15.08 4.92
C VAL A 159 37.95 -14.90 4.18
N VAL A 160 38.04 -13.93 3.27
CA VAL A 160 39.20 -13.82 2.37
C VAL A 160 40.45 -13.32 3.12
N PHE A 161 40.31 -12.31 3.98
CA PHE A 161 41.40 -11.77 4.78
C PHE A 161 41.55 -12.47 6.14
N SER A 162 40.90 -13.61 6.33
CA SER A 162 41.16 -14.47 7.50
C SER A 162 42.43 -15.31 7.35
N ASP A 163 42.81 -15.63 6.10
CA ASP A 163 43.99 -16.43 5.72
C ASP A 163 44.73 -15.74 4.58
N PRO A 164 46.03 -15.43 4.74
CA PRO A 164 46.84 -14.85 3.67
C PRO A 164 46.84 -15.67 2.37
N ALA A 165 46.69 -17.00 2.42
CA ALA A 165 46.60 -17.84 1.23
C ALA A 165 45.30 -17.59 0.43
N LEU A 166 44.16 -17.42 1.13
CA LEU A 166 42.88 -17.08 0.51
C LEU A 166 42.89 -15.67 -0.07
N ALA A 167 43.50 -14.71 0.63
CA ALA A 167 43.68 -13.34 0.14
C ALA A 167 44.47 -13.28 -1.18
N ARG A 168 45.57 -14.04 -1.28
CA ARG A 168 46.38 -14.16 -2.50
C ARG A 168 45.59 -14.78 -3.66
N MET A 169 44.87 -15.87 -3.40
CA MET A 169 44.05 -16.53 -4.42
C MET A 169 42.93 -15.63 -4.93
N TRP A 170 42.25 -14.92 -4.02
CA TRP A 170 41.20 -13.96 -4.39
C TRP A 170 41.73 -12.79 -5.21
N TRP A 171 42.91 -12.24 -4.86
CA TRP A 171 43.53 -11.17 -5.63
C TRP A 171 43.97 -11.65 -7.02
N LEU A 172 44.52 -12.86 -7.12
CA LEU A 172 44.96 -13.44 -8.38
C LEU A 172 43.77 -13.77 -9.30
N ASP A 173 42.63 -14.19 -8.75
CA ASP A 173 41.39 -14.40 -9.52
C ASP A 173 40.89 -13.10 -10.18
N GLY A 174 41.02 -11.96 -9.49
CA GLY A 174 40.69 -10.63 -10.03
C GLY A 174 41.73 -10.06 -10.99
N HIS A 175 42.98 -10.54 -10.94
CA HIS A 175 44.12 -10.03 -11.72
C HIS A 175 45.05 -11.17 -12.20
N PRO A 176 44.55 -12.11 -13.03
CA PRO A 176 45.33 -13.28 -13.44
C PRO A 176 46.62 -12.91 -14.21
N GLU A 177 46.62 -11.77 -14.89
CA GLU A 177 47.75 -11.22 -15.62
C GLU A 177 48.90 -10.74 -14.72
N ARG A 178 48.65 -10.51 -13.42
CA ARG A 178 49.63 -9.95 -12.47
C ARG A 178 50.31 -11.02 -11.61
N LEU A 179 50.25 -12.28 -12.02
CA LEU A 179 50.92 -13.41 -11.35
C LEU A 179 52.40 -13.13 -10.99
N PRO A 180 53.23 -12.50 -11.85
CA PRO A 180 54.63 -12.19 -11.51
C PRO A 180 54.80 -11.17 -10.37
N GLU A 181 53.78 -10.37 -10.08
CA GLU A 181 53.80 -9.31 -9.05
C GLU A 181 53.39 -9.84 -7.67
N LEU A 182 52.71 -10.99 -7.62
CA LEU A 182 52.25 -11.64 -6.39
C LEU A 182 53.40 -11.82 -5.39
N ALA A 183 54.56 -12.33 -5.85
CA ALA A 183 55.74 -12.56 -5.02
C ALA A 183 56.33 -11.28 -4.39
N ARG A 184 56.05 -10.10 -4.97
CA ARG A 184 56.46 -8.80 -4.38
C ARG A 184 55.48 -8.28 -3.35
N MET A 185 54.21 -8.71 -3.42
CA MET A 185 53.12 -8.27 -2.55
C MET A 185 52.88 -9.21 -1.37
N ASP A 186 53.57 -10.35 -1.31
CA ASP A 186 53.43 -11.35 -0.24
C ASP A 186 53.44 -10.78 1.18
N PRO A 187 54.34 -9.87 1.57
CA PRO A 187 54.36 -9.30 2.92
C PRO A 187 53.14 -8.41 3.23
N ILE A 188 52.48 -7.87 2.20
CA ILE A 188 51.32 -6.98 2.32
C ILE A 188 50.08 -7.79 2.70
N PHE A 189 49.93 -9.00 2.14
CA PHE A 189 48.79 -9.88 2.46
C PHE A 189 48.85 -10.37 3.91
N ASP A 190 50.03 -10.72 4.41
CA ASP A 190 50.20 -11.14 5.82
C ASP A 190 49.83 -9.99 6.78
N ARG A 191 50.21 -8.76 6.44
CA ARG A 191 49.86 -7.55 7.21
C ARG A 191 48.37 -7.19 7.15
N LEU A 192 47.70 -7.44 6.01
CA LEU A 192 46.25 -7.22 5.87
C LEU A 192 45.44 -8.17 6.76
N VAL A 193 45.89 -9.42 6.91
CA VAL A 193 45.29 -10.39 7.82
C VAL A 193 45.52 -10.03 9.29
N GLU A 194 46.65 -9.41 9.60
CA GLU A 194 46.91 -8.90 10.95
C GLU A 194 45.97 -7.74 11.29
N ILE A 195 45.77 -6.79 10.37
CA ILE A 195 44.88 -5.64 10.55
C ILE A 195 43.41 -6.06 10.63
N SER A 196 42.97 -7.04 9.85
CA SER A 196 41.57 -7.53 9.86
C SER A 196 41.19 -8.27 11.14
N ARG A 197 42.19 -8.75 11.91
CA ARG A 197 42.00 -9.45 13.19
C ARG A 197 42.01 -8.52 14.41
N THR A 198 42.45 -7.28 14.23
CA THR A 198 42.38 -6.26 15.29
C THR A 198 40.95 -5.76 15.39
N ASP A 199 40.35 -5.89 16.57
CA ASP A 199 38.96 -5.50 16.85
C ASP A 199 38.80 -3.97 16.63
N PRO A 200 37.78 -3.49 15.89
CA PRO A 200 37.51 -2.05 15.78
C PRO A 200 37.29 -1.33 17.13
N ASP A 201 37.04 -2.06 18.22
CA ASP A 201 36.96 -1.51 19.59
C ASP A 201 38.32 -1.07 20.18
N ASP A 202 39.46 -1.41 19.54
CA ASP A 202 40.78 -0.84 19.87
C ASP A 202 41.03 0.52 19.18
N TYR A 203 40.06 1.03 18.42
CA TYR A 203 40.10 2.39 17.87
C TYR A 203 39.63 3.40 18.93
N GLN A 204 40.54 3.82 19.81
CA GLN A 204 40.29 4.95 20.70
C GLN A 204 40.09 6.21 19.83
N PRO A 205 38.90 6.87 19.85
CA PRO A 205 38.69 8.09 19.10
C PRO A 205 39.76 9.10 19.52
N TYR A 206 40.32 9.82 18.55
CA TYR A 206 41.12 11.01 18.85
C TYR A 206 40.34 11.87 19.86
N ASP A 207 40.93 12.09 21.04
CA ASP A 207 40.50 13.13 21.95
C ASP A 207 40.84 14.44 21.24
N ASP A 208 39.84 15.02 20.57
CA ASP A 208 39.90 16.36 20.03
C ASP A 208 39.88 17.32 21.22
N THR A 209 41.02 17.46 21.88
CA THR A 209 41.33 18.69 22.63
C THR A 209 41.53 19.84 21.63
N GLY A 210 40.47 20.14 20.88
CA GLY A 210 40.03 21.49 20.63
C GLY A 210 39.60 22.06 21.97
N GLU A 211 40.58 22.61 22.66
CA GLU A 211 40.47 23.48 23.82
C GLU A 211 39.19 24.33 23.77
N TYR A 212 38.18 23.95 24.58
CA TYR A 212 37.16 24.85 25.07
C TYR A 212 37.11 24.70 26.58
N THR A 213 37.87 25.57 27.25
CA THR A 213 37.78 25.82 28.68
C THR A 213 36.41 26.41 29.01
N ALA A 214 35.43 25.56 29.27
CA ALA A 214 34.23 25.95 30.02
C ALA A 214 34.63 26.03 31.51
N GLY A 215 35.22 27.15 31.89
CA GLY A 215 35.25 27.58 33.27
C GLY A 215 33.83 27.83 33.78
N ASP A 216 33.65 27.59 35.07
CA ASP A 216 32.53 28.00 35.92
C ASP A 216 31.24 27.16 35.87
N TYR A 217 31.29 26.03 36.59
CA TYR A 217 30.26 25.73 37.59
C TYR A 217 30.92 25.39 38.93
N ALA A 218 31.07 26.40 39.78
CA ALA A 218 31.00 26.29 41.24
C ALA A 218 30.03 27.41 41.65
N ASP A 219 28.75 27.16 41.85
CA ASP A 219 28.16 26.53 43.05
C ASP A 219 29.02 26.64 44.31
N GLU A 220 29.18 27.88 44.79
CA GLU A 220 29.35 28.16 46.22
C GLU A 220 28.07 28.83 46.73
N GLY A 221 27.14 28.00 47.19
CA GLY A 221 25.97 28.41 47.93
C GLY A 221 25.85 27.65 49.24
N ASP A 222 26.73 27.89 50.20
CA ASP A 222 26.36 27.96 51.63
C ASP A 222 27.53 28.48 52.51
N HIS A 223 27.37 29.66 53.13
CA HIS A 223 27.53 29.86 54.57
C HIS A 223 27.35 31.34 54.99
N ALA A 224 26.22 31.56 55.66
CA ALA A 224 25.90 32.47 56.77
C ALA A 224 26.85 33.65 57.13
N GLY A 225 26.21 34.82 57.26
CA GLY A 225 26.69 36.02 57.99
C GLY A 225 25.67 37.13 57.96
#